data_AF-A0A6B2UWY3-F1
#
_entry.id   AF-A0A6B2UWY3-F1
#
_cell.length_a   1.000
_cell.length_b   1.000
_cell.length_c   1.000
_cell.angle_alpha   90.00
_cell.angle_beta   90.00
_cell.angle_gamma   90.00
#
_symmetry.space_group_name_H-M   'P 1'
#
loop_
_entity.id
_entity.type
_entity.pdbx_description
1 polymer ?
#
loop_
_entity_poly.entity_id
_entity_poly.type
_entity_poly.pdbx_seq_one_letter_code
_entity_poly.pdbx_strand_id
1 'polypeptide(L)'
;VLAHADAVVCGNTGPAHLAAAVGTPVVSLYAPVVPAGRWAPYGVPSVLLGDQHERCAGTRARTCPVPGHPCLESVTAHDVVAAVGKLLKEAV
;
A
#
# COMPACT_ATOMS: atom_id res chain seq x y z
N VAL A 1 0.90 -10.50 -16.30
CA VAL A 1 0.35 -9.15 -16.02
C VAL A 1 1.23 -8.43 -15.00
N LEU A 2 1.22 -8.79 -13.71
CA LEU A 2 2.00 -8.07 -12.67
C LEU A 2 3.48 -7.92 -13.02
N ALA A 3 4.15 -9.00 -13.43
CA ALA A 3 5.57 -9.01 -13.79
C ALA A 3 5.98 -8.08 -14.95
N HIS A 4 5.01 -7.58 -15.72
CA HIS A 4 5.25 -6.69 -16.86
C HIS A 4 4.75 -5.26 -16.61
N ALA A 5 4.28 -4.96 -15.40
CA ALA A 5 3.91 -3.60 -15.02
C ALA A 5 5.13 -2.86 -14.46
N ASP A 6 5.24 -1.57 -14.78
CA ASP A 6 6.30 -0.71 -14.21
C ASP A 6 6.07 -0.45 -12.70
N ALA A 7 4.82 -0.44 -12.27
CA ALA A 7 4.41 -0.40 -10.86
C ALA A 7 2.99 -0.96 -10.69
N VAL A 8 2.67 -1.45 -9.49
CA VAL A 8 1.32 -1.92 -9.13
C VAL A 8 0.75 -1.07 -8.00
N VAL A 9 -0.46 -0.55 -8.18
CA VAL A 9 -1.23 0.13 -7.14
C VAL A 9 -2.31 -0.82 -6.63
N CYS A 10 -2.34 -1.10 -5.33
CA CYS A 10 -3.34 -2.00 -4.73
C CYS A 10 -3.52 -1.75 -3.23
N GLY A 11 -4.57 -2.30 -2.62
CA GLY A 11 -4.68 -2.37 -1.16
C GLY A 11 -3.63 -3.30 -0.54
N ASN A 12 -3.42 -3.23 0.78
CA ASN A 12 -2.51 -4.11 1.53
C ASN A 12 -3.03 -5.57 1.66
N THR A 13 -3.18 -6.22 0.51
CA THR A 13 -3.75 -7.56 0.31
C THR A 13 -2.88 -8.40 -0.63
N GLY A 14 -3.30 -9.64 -0.93
CA GLY A 14 -2.56 -10.60 -1.76
C GLY A 14 -1.87 -10.04 -3.02
N PRO A 15 -2.52 -9.20 -3.85
CA PRO A 15 -1.88 -8.58 -5.03
C PRO A 15 -0.58 -7.82 -4.72
N ALA A 16 -0.48 -7.17 -3.56
CA ALA A 16 0.74 -6.46 -3.15
C ALA A 16 1.92 -7.43 -3.01
N HIS A 17 1.67 -8.60 -2.43
CA HIS A 17 2.67 -9.64 -2.25
C HIS A 17 2.99 -10.37 -3.56
N LEU A 18 1.99 -10.61 -4.40
CA LEU A 18 2.19 -11.23 -5.72
C LEU A 18 3.02 -10.32 -6.65
N ALA A 19 2.78 -9.00 -6.61
CA ALA A 19 3.59 -8.03 -7.34
C ALA A 19 5.05 -8.03 -6.82
N ALA A 20 5.23 -8.01 -5.50
CA ALA A 20 6.56 -8.10 -4.90
C ALA A 20 7.30 -9.40 -5.27
N ALA A 21 6.59 -10.54 -5.27
CA ALA A 21 7.16 -11.84 -5.60
C ALA A 21 7.69 -11.93 -7.04
N VAL A 22 7.19 -11.10 -7.95
CA VAL A 22 7.66 -11.01 -9.34
C VAL A 22 8.56 -9.79 -9.59
N GLY A 23 9.00 -9.10 -8.53
CA GLY A 23 9.94 -7.98 -8.61
C GLY A 23 9.33 -6.62 -8.98
N THR A 24 8.01 -6.51 -9.03
CA THR A 24 7.34 -5.27 -9.45
C THR A 24 7.19 -4.29 -8.27
N PRO A 25 7.59 -3.01 -8.41
CA PRO A 25 7.37 -1.97 -7.40
C PRO A 25 5.89 -1.81 -7.01
N VAL A 26 5.61 -1.48 -5.75
CA VAL A 26 4.23 -1.44 -5.21
C VAL A 26 3.90 -0.13 -4.51
N VAL A 27 2.84 0.53 -4.95
CA VAL A 27 2.13 1.53 -4.14
C VAL A 27 0.99 0.83 -3.41
N SER A 28 1.04 0.78 -2.08
CA SER A 28 0.04 0.09 -1.27
C SER A 28 -0.85 1.08 -0.52
N LEU A 29 -2.16 1.04 -0.80
CA LEU A 29 -3.19 1.66 0.03
C LEU A 29 -3.32 0.83 1.31
N TYR A 30 -2.77 1.35 2.41
CA TYR A 30 -2.40 0.53 3.55
C TYR A 30 -3.26 0.86 4.79
N ALA A 31 -4.29 0.05 5.01
CA ALA A 31 -5.06 0.11 6.26
C ALA A 31 -4.22 -0.46 7.43
N PRO A 32 -4.13 0.22 8.60
CA PRO A 32 -3.16 -0.12 9.64
C PRO A 32 -3.59 -1.27 10.56
N VAL A 33 -4.68 -1.99 10.23
CA VAL A 33 -5.20 -3.11 11.06
C VAL A 33 -4.16 -4.22 11.27
N VAL A 34 -3.11 -4.25 10.44
CA VAL A 34 -1.91 -5.07 10.59
C VAL A 34 -0.64 -4.20 10.51
N PRO A 35 0.44 -4.52 11.24
CA PRO A 35 1.65 -3.70 11.25
C PRO A 35 2.41 -3.78 9.93
N ALA A 36 2.76 -2.61 9.37
CA ALA A 36 3.55 -2.49 8.13
C ALA A 36 4.87 -3.30 8.17
N GLY A 37 5.59 -3.28 9.29
CA GLY A 37 6.85 -4.01 9.45
C GLY A 37 6.75 -5.54 9.30
N ARG A 38 5.55 -6.12 9.24
CA ARG A 38 5.33 -7.55 9.01
C ARG A 38 4.62 -7.86 7.69
N TRP A 39 3.84 -6.91 7.16
CA TRP A 39 2.89 -7.17 6.06
C TRP A 39 3.04 -6.24 4.86
N ALA A 40 3.99 -5.29 4.87
CA ALA A 40 4.32 -4.53 3.68
C ALA A 40 4.94 -5.42 2.58
N PRO A 41 4.87 -4.99 1.30
CA PRO A 41 5.63 -5.62 0.21
C PRO A 41 7.10 -5.80 0.58
N TYR A 42 7.62 -7.01 0.40
CA TYR A 42 8.98 -7.37 0.82
C TYR A 42 9.92 -7.46 -0.38
N GLY A 43 11.11 -6.88 -0.24
CA GLY A 43 12.20 -7.04 -1.23
C GLY A 43 12.03 -6.23 -2.51
N VAL A 44 11.05 -5.32 -2.60
CA VAL A 44 10.83 -4.43 -3.74
C VAL A 44 10.63 -2.99 -3.27
N PRO A 45 10.95 -1.98 -4.12
CA PRO A 45 10.59 -0.60 -3.86
C PRO A 45 9.08 -0.48 -3.59
N SER A 46 8.72 0.18 -2.49
CA SER A 46 7.32 0.37 -2.14
C SER A 46 7.04 1.70 -1.45
N VAL A 47 5.84 2.21 -1.68
CA VAL A 47 5.27 3.36 -0.97
C VAL A 47 3.98 2.92 -0.31
N LEU A 48 3.85 3.17 1.00
CA LEU A 48 2.61 2.93 1.74
C LEU A 48 1.86 4.25 1.88
N LEU A 49 0.59 4.26 1.46
CA LEU A 49 -0.30 5.40 1.57
C LEU A 49 -1.41 5.09 2.58
N GLY A 50 -1.66 6.04 3.48
CA GLY A 50 -2.69 5.94 4.51
C GLY A 50 -2.12 6.17 5.90
N ASP A 51 -2.96 6.67 6.80
CA ASP A 51 -2.56 6.97 8.18
C ASP A 51 -2.32 5.70 8.98
N GLN A 52 -1.07 5.51 9.40
CA GLN A 52 -0.63 4.35 10.17
C GLN A 52 -0.90 4.46 11.67
N HIS A 53 -1.45 5.58 12.13
CA HIS A 53 -1.71 5.89 13.54
C HIS A 53 -3.20 5.95 13.87
N GLU A 54 -4.05 5.57 12.92
CA GLU A 54 -5.49 5.54 13.12
C GLU A 54 -5.95 4.54 14.18
N ARG A 55 -7.14 4.77 14.75
CA ARG A 55 -7.67 3.98 15.89
C ARG A 55 -7.88 2.50 15.59
N CYS A 56 -7.92 2.11 14.31
CA CYS A 56 -8.01 0.71 13.91
C CYS A 56 -6.64 0.01 13.85
N ALA A 57 -5.53 0.71 14.11
CA ALA A 57 -4.19 0.16 14.01
C ALA A 57 -3.98 -1.07 14.91
N GLY A 58 -3.43 -2.14 14.35
CA GLY A 58 -3.12 -3.38 15.08
C GLY A 58 -4.34 -4.21 15.55
N THR A 59 -5.56 -3.76 15.31
CA THR A 59 -6.79 -4.43 15.78
C THR A 59 -7.14 -5.69 15.02
N ARG A 60 -6.59 -5.89 13.81
CA ARG A 60 -6.97 -6.93 12.84
C ARG A 60 -8.46 -6.92 12.49
N ALA A 61 -9.13 -5.77 12.60
CA ALA A 61 -10.54 -5.65 12.28
C ALA A 61 -10.82 -6.02 10.81
N ARG A 62 -11.86 -6.84 10.59
CA ARG A 62 -12.34 -7.21 9.24
C ARG A 62 -13.43 -6.28 8.72
N THR A 63 -14.16 -5.65 9.63
CA THR A 63 -15.09 -4.56 9.37
C THR A 63 -14.52 -3.33 10.05
N CYS A 64 -14.45 -2.19 9.34
CA CYS A 64 -13.85 -0.99 9.90
C CYS A 64 -14.63 -0.51 11.14
N PRO A 65 -13.99 -0.35 12.31
CA PRO A 65 -14.65 0.17 13.50
C PRO A 65 -14.69 1.71 13.52
N VAL A 66 -14.05 2.37 12.55
CA VAL A 66 -13.91 3.83 12.50
C VAL A 66 -14.80 4.38 11.39
N PRO A 67 -15.81 5.22 11.71
CA PRO A 67 -16.66 5.84 10.70
C PRO A 67 -15.85 6.64 9.68
N GLY A 68 -16.19 6.52 8.40
CA GLY A 68 -15.59 7.30 7.31
C GLY A 68 -14.19 6.86 6.88
N HIS A 69 -13.68 5.71 7.33
CA HIS A 69 -12.39 5.14 6.89
C HIS A 69 -11.22 6.15 6.86
N PRO A 70 -10.99 6.93 7.92
CA PRO A 70 -10.06 8.06 7.89
C PRO A 70 -8.60 7.68 7.58
N CYS A 71 -8.24 6.41 7.79
CA CYS A 71 -6.92 5.89 7.41
C CYS A 71 -6.65 5.92 5.91
N LEU A 72 -7.69 5.86 5.06
CA LEU A 72 -7.56 5.84 3.60
C LEU A 72 -8.34 6.96 2.91
N GLU A 73 -9.39 7.50 3.51
CA GLU A 73 -10.22 8.57 2.92
C GLU A 73 -9.42 9.85 2.63
N SER A 74 -8.34 10.09 3.39
CA SER A 74 -7.42 11.20 3.16
C SER A 74 -6.46 11.00 1.98
N VAL A 75 -6.34 9.77 1.45
CA VAL A 75 -5.45 9.45 0.33
C VAL A 75 -6.12 9.85 -0.97
N THR A 76 -5.57 10.84 -1.66
CA THR A 76 -6.10 11.34 -2.92
C THR A 76 -5.53 10.58 -4.12
N ALA A 77 -6.19 10.69 -5.27
CA ALA A 77 -5.65 10.19 -6.54
C ALA A 77 -4.31 10.85 -6.90
N HIS A 78 -4.10 12.11 -6.50
CA HIS A 78 -2.84 12.82 -6.72
C HIS A 78 -1.70 12.19 -5.92
N ASP A 79 -1.94 11.80 -4.66
CA ASP A 79 -0.95 11.11 -3.82
C ASP A 79 -0.53 9.78 -4.44
N VAL A 80 -1.50 9.04 -5.00
CA VAL A 80 -1.24 7.78 -5.70
C VAL A 80 -0.35 8.00 -6.93
N VAL A 81 -0.68 8.97 -7.79
CA VAL A 81 0.12 9.28 -8.99
C VAL A 81 1.53 9.75 -8.60
N ALA A 82 1.65 10.58 -7.57
CA ALA A 82 2.94 11.03 -7.05
C ALA A 82 3.78 9.86 -6.51
N ALA A 83 3.16 8.92 -5.79
CA ALA A 83 3.83 7.72 -5.29
C ALA A 83 4.33 6.81 -6.43
N VAL A 84 3.53 6.62 -7.48
CA VAL A 84 3.97 5.91 -8.69
C VAL A 84 5.17 6.63 -9.31
N GLY A 85 5.06 7.94 -9.51
CA GLY A 85 6.15 8.74 -10.08
C GLY A 85 7.45 8.69 -9.26
N LYS A 86 7.36 8.53 -7.92
CA LYS A 86 8.52 8.30 -7.06
C LYS A 86 9.18 6.96 -7.35
N LEU A 87 8.40 5.87 -7.37
CA LEU A 87 8.92 4.52 -7.63
C LEU A 87 9.59 4.40 -9.01
N LEU A 88 9.03 5.04 -10.03
CA LEU A 88 9.60 5.00 -11.39
C LEU A 88 10.89 5.81 -11.53
N LYS A 89 11.14 6.80 -10.68
CA LYS A 89 12.39 7.57 -10.66
C LYS A 89 13.51 6.87 -9.90
N GLU A 90 13.17 6.00 -8.96
CA GLU A 90 14.12 5.20 -8.17
C GLU A 90 14.57 3.92 -8.90
N ALA A 91 13.84 3.50 -9.94
CA ALA A 91 14.12 2.30 -10.73
C ALA A 91 15.15 2.50 -11.86
N VAL A 92 15.95 3.58 -11.81
CA VAL A 92 16.99 3.93 -12.81
C VAL A 92 18.37 3.67 -12.26
#